data_AF-A0A060CHI0-F1
#
_entry.id   AF-A0A060CHI0-F1
#
_cell.length_a   1.000
_cell.length_b   1.000
_cell.length_c   1.000
_cell.angle_alpha   90.00
_cell.angle_beta   90.00
_cell.angle_gamma   90.00
#
_symmetry.space_group_name_H-M   'P 1'
#
loop_
_entity.id
_entity.type
_entity.pdbx_description
1 polymer ?
#
loop_
_entity_poly.entity_id
_entity_poly.type
_entity_poly.pdbx_seq_one_letter_code
_entity_poly.pdbx_strand_id
1 'polypeptide(L)'
;MRKEVAAEGGSVLLLSGGDINTGVPESDLQDAEPDFRGMNLIGYDAMAVGNHEFDNPLSVLRQQEKWAKFPFISANIYQKSTGERLFKPWVLFKRGGLNIAVIGLTTDDTAKIGNPEYFTDIEFRKPAEEARLVIQELQQNEKPDSHSGGDAYGPL
;
A
#
# COMPACT_ATOMS: atom_id res chain seq x y z
N MET A 1 -2.52 16.44 -17.16
CA MET A 1 -1.92 16.40 -15.80
C MET A 1 -0.50 15.84 -15.73
N ARG A 2 -0.22 14.52 -15.73
CA ARG A 2 1.18 14.00 -15.57
C ARG A 2 2.16 14.55 -16.61
N LYS A 3 1.74 14.65 -17.88
CA LYS A 3 2.54 15.22 -18.96
C LYS A 3 2.78 16.73 -18.80
N GLU A 4 1.82 17.47 -18.26
CA GLU A 4 1.96 18.91 -17.99
C GLU A 4 2.94 19.15 -16.84
N VAL A 5 2.77 18.45 -15.71
CA VAL A 5 3.67 18.56 -14.55
C VAL A 5 5.10 18.18 -14.93
N ALA A 6 5.28 17.14 -15.72
CA ALA A 6 6.61 16.76 -16.22
C ALA A 6 7.20 17.83 -17.16
N ALA A 7 6.39 18.49 -17.98
CA ALA A 7 6.83 19.57 -18.86
C ALA A 7 7.29 20.82 -18.08
N GLU A 8 6.78 21.01 -16.87
CA GLU A 8 7.19 22.07 -15.93
C GLU A 8 8.35 21.64 -15.01
N GLY A 9 8.92 20.45 -15.21
CA GLY A 9 10.04 19.92 -14.41
C GLY A 9 9.63 19.26 -13.10
N GLY A 10 8.33 19.10 -12.84
CA GLY A 10 7.80 18.39 -11.68
C GLY A 10 7.76 16.87 -11.83
N SER A 11 7.46 16.18 -10.74
CA SER A 11 7.22 14.73 -10.72
C SER A 11 5.90 14.41 -10.01
N VAL A 12 5.21 13.37 -10.47
CA VAL A 12 3.94 12.91 -9.89
C VAL A 12 4.10 11.47 -9.43
N LEU A 13 3.59 11.18 -8.23
CA LEU A 13 3.28 9.83 -7.75
C LEU A 13 1.76 9.74 -7.55
N LEU A 14 1.14 8.69 -8.07
CA LEU A 14 -0.26 8.38 -7.82
C LEU A 14 -0.34 7.13 -6.96
N LEU A 15 -0.88 7.29 -5.76
CA LEU A 15 -0.97 6.24 -4.76
C LEU A 15 -2.44 5.97 -4.46
N SER A 16 -2.77 4.71 -4.18
CA SER A 16 -4.08 4.32 -3.66
C SER A 16 -3.99 3.98 -2.16
N GLY A 17 -5.03 4.36 -1.41
CA GLY A 17 -5.19 4.01 0.00
C GLY A 17 -5.68 2.58 0.24
N GLY A 18 -6.01 1.83 -0.81
CA GLY A 18 -6.63 0.50 -0.72
C GLY A 18 -8.15 0.57 -0.78
N ASP A 19 -8.80 -0.52 -0.37
CA ASP A 19 -10.26 -0.73 -0.44
C ASP A 19 -10.80 -0.51 -1.86
N ILE A 20 -10.17 -1.20 -2.82
CA ILE A 20 -10.64 -1.26 -4.20
C ILE A 20 -11.75 -2.29 -4.34
N ASN A 21 -11.66 -3.36 -3.56
CA ASN A 21 -12.71 -4.37 -3.51
C ASN A 21 -13.93 -3.84 -2.76
N THR A 22 -15.10 -4.36 -3.13
CA THR A 22 -16.38 -4.22 -2.43
C THR A 22 -16.98 -2.81 -2.50
N GLY A 23 -18.16 -2.69 -3.12
CA GLY A 23 -18.97 -1.46 -3.05
C GLY A 23 -19.78 -1.14 -4.30
N VAL A 24 -19.48 -1.80 -5.43
CA VAL A 24 -20.21 -1.65 -6.68
C VAL A 24 -20.50 -3.05 -7.24
N PRO A 25 -21.78 -3.43 -7.44
CA PRO A 25 -22.15 -4.81 -7.82
C PRO A 25 -21.43 -5.35 -9.06
N GLU A 26 -21.20 -4.51 -10.07
CA GLU A 26 -20.50 -4.90 -11.29
C GLU A 26 -19.01 -5.19 -11.06
N SER A 27 -18.37 -4.52 -10.09
CA SER A 27 -16.99 -4.77 -9.67
C SER A 27 -16.91 -6.05 -8.83
N ASP A 28 -17.83 -6.19 -7.88
CA ASP A 28 -17.88 -7.32 -6.94
C ASP A 28 -18.08 -8.65 -7.68
N LEU A 29 -18.94 -8.67 -8.72
CA LEU A 29 -19.17 -9.84 -9.57
C LEU A 29 -17.95 -10.25 -10.43
N GLN A 30 -16.95 -9.39 -10.54
CA GLN A 30 -15.76 -9.57 -11.37
C GLN A 30 -14.47 -9.51 -10.55
N ASP A 31 -14.54 -9.72 -9.23
CA ASP A 31 -13.39 -9.69 -8.32
C ASP A 31 -12.55 -8.40 -8.46
N ALA A 32 -13.19 -7.26 -8.77
CA ALA A 32 -12.56 -5.98 -9.07
C ALA A 32 -11.54 -5.99 -10.24
N GLU A 33 -11.58 -6.99 -11.13
CA GLU A 33 -10.76 -7.02 -12.34
C GLU A 33 -10.85 -5.72 -13.19
N PRO A 34 -12.04 -5.18 -13.51
CA PRO A 34 -12.13 -3.94 -14.30
C PRO A 34 -11.47 -2.76 -13.58
N ASP A 35 -11.54 -2.69 -12.25
CA ASP A 35 -10.96 -1.62 -11.43
C ASP A 35 -9.44 -1.64 -11.50
N PHE A 36 -8.81 -2.79 -11.25
CA PHE A 36 -7.35 -2.91 -11.35
C PHE A 36 -6.83 -2.66 -12.78
N ARG A 37 -7.58 -3.10 -13.80
CA ARG A 37 -7.26 -2.78 -15.20
C ARG A 37 -7.40 -1.28 -15.49
N GLY A 38 -8.41 -0.62 -14.95
CA GLY A 38 -8.58 0.83 -15.01
C GLY A 38 -7.42 1.57 -14.35
N MET A 39 -7.03 1.15 -13.14
CA MET A 39 -5.90 1.72 -12.39
C MET A 39 -4.58 1.60 -13.17
N ASN A 40 -4.38 0.51 -13.92
CA ASN A 40 -3.23 0.36 -14.81
C ASN A 40 -3.23 1.40 -15.94
N LEU A 41 -4.39 1.72 -16.52
CA LEU A 41 -4.51 2.71 -17.58
C LEU A 41 -4.29 4.13 -17.06
N ILE A 42 -4.75 4.41 -15.83
CA ILE A 42 -4.52 5.68 -15.14
C ILE A 42 -3.03 5.83 -14.77
N GLY A 43 -2.37 4.73 -14.43
CA GLY A 43 -0.94 4.67 -14.13
C GLY A 43 -0.64 4.87 -12.64
N TYR A 44 -1.34 4.16 -11.77
CA TYR A 44 -1.00 4.09 -10.34
C TYR A 44 0.44 3.58 -10.14
N ASP A 45 1.13 4.13 -9.14
CA ASP A 45 2.51 3.79 -8.81
C ASP A 45 2.59 2.75 -7.68
N ALA A 46 1.66 2.76 -6.72
CA ALA A 46 1.51 1.76 -5.66
C ALA A 46 0.12 1.86 -4.99
N MET A 47 -0.24 0.82 -4.25
CA MET A 47 -1.48 0.76 -3.49
C MET A 47 -1.24 0.12 -2.11
N ALA A 48 -1.75 0.75 -1.05
CA ALA A 48 -1.84 0.09 0.25
C ALA A 48 -2.90 -1.02 0.21
N VAL A 49 -2.66 -2.15 0.86
CA VAL A 49 -3.68 -3.19 1.04
C VAL A 49 -4.67 -2.70 2.10
N GLY A 50 -5.94 -2.56 1.74
CA GLY A 50 -7.05 -2.23 2.64
C GLY A 50 -7.65 -3.47 3.30
N ASN A 51 -8.69 -3.27 4.12
CA ASN A 51 -9.38 -4.37 4.76
C ASN A 51 -10.31 -5.10 3.78
N HIS A 52 -10.93 -4.38 2.84
CA HIS A 52 -11.86 -4.97 1.88
C HIS A 52 -11.14 -5.85 0.83
N GLU A 53 -9.83 -5.71 0.69
CA GLU A 53 -9.01 -6.66 -0.08
C GLU A 53 -9.08 -8.10 0.47
N PHE A 54 -9.51 -8.28 1.73
CA PHE A 54 -9.71 -9.58 2.38
C PHE A 54 -11.17 -10.01 2.47
N ASP A 55 -12.11 -9.33 1.80
CA ASP A 55 -13.50 -9.80 1.68
C ASP A 55 -13.59 -11.05 0.80
N ASN A 56 -12.59 -11.25 -0.06
CA ASN A 56 -12.42 -12.42 -0.90
C ASN A 56 -11.27 -13.31 -0.38
N PRO A 57 -11.24 -14.62 -0.74
CA PRO A 57 -10.13 -15.49 -0.38
C PRO A 57 -8.78 -14.93 -0.87
N LEU A 58 -7.70 -15.22 -0.14
CA LEU A 58 -6.35 -14.75 -0.49
C LEU A 58 -5.94 -15.08 -1.94
N SER A 59 -6.45 -16.17 -2.53
CA SER A 59 -6.20 -16.52 -3.93
C SER A 59 -6.71 -15.46 -4.92
N VAL A 60 -7.84 -14.81 -4.61
CA VAL A 60 -8.38 -13.70 -5.41
C VAL A 60 -7.48 -12.48 -5.28
N LEU A 61 -7.05 -12.13 -4.07
CA LEU A 61 -6.10 -11.04 -3.85
C LEU A 61 -4.76 -11.27 -4.57
N ARG A 62 -4.23 -12.50 -4.57
CA ARG A 62 -3.06 -12.87 -5.37
C ARG A 62 -3.30 -12.80 -6.88
N GLN A 63 -4.54 -12.98 -7.32
CA GLN A 63 -4.91 -12.81 -8.72
C GLN A 63 -4.97 -11.32 -9.10
N GLN A 64 -5.49 -10.46 -8.22
CA GLN A 64 -5.50 -9.01 -8.38
C GLN A 64 -4.08 -8.43 -8.48
N GLU A 65 -3.13 -8.94 -7.68
CA GLU A 65 -1.70 -8.57 -7.81
C GLU A 65 -1.11 -8.93 -9.18
N LYS A 66 -1.63 -9.95 -9.87
CA LYS A 66 -1.19 -10.29 -11.24
C LYS A 66 -1.80 -9.37 -12.29
N TRP A 67 -3.01 -8.86 -12.06
CA TRP A 67 -3.63 -7.89 -12.95
C TRP A 67 -3.00 -6.51 -12.80
N ALA A 68 -2.67 -6.10 -11.57
CA ALA A 68 -2.05 -4.82 -11.30
C ALA A 68 -0.62 -4.74 -11.83
N LYS A 69 -0.28 -3.59 -12.42
CA LYS A 69 1.07 -3.24 -12.88
C LYS A 69 1.86 -2.45 -11.84
N PHE A 70 1.31 -2.33 -10.64
CA PHE A 70 1.86 -1.62 -9.50
C PHE A 70 1.83 -2.52 -8.26
N PRO A 71 2.77 -2.36 -7.32
CA PRO A 71 2.85 -3.21 -6.14
C PRO A 71 1.73 -2.90 -5.14
N PHE A 72 1.25 -3.96 -4.49
CA PHE A 72 0.44 -3.89 -3.29
C PHE A 72 1.40 -3.89 -2.10
N ILE A 73 1.24 -2.94 -1.19
CA ILE A 73 2.16 -2.74 -0.06
C ILE A 73 1.40 -2.80 1.26
N SER A 74 1.96 -3.55 2.21
CA SER A 74 1.54 -3.56 3.61
C SER A 74 2.65 -4.14 4.47
N ALA A 75 3.10 -3.38 5.46
CA ALA A 75 4.19 -3.78 6.34
C ALA A 75 3.73 -4.65 7.52
N ASN A 76 2.46 -4.52 7.92
CA ASN A 76 1.96 -5.07 9.18
C ASN A 76 1.10 -6.34 9.00
N ILE A 77 1.11 -6.94 7.82
CA ILE A 77 0.43 -8.21 7.55
C ILE A 77 1.45 -9.34 7.48
N TYR A 78 1.28 -10.32 8.37
CA TYR A 78 2.22 -11.40 8.61
C TYR A 78 1.59 -12.77 8.46
N GLN A 79 2.38 -13.74 8.01
CA GLN A 79 2.00 -15.14 8.03
C GLN A 79 2.35 -15.70 9.40
N LYS A 80 1.38 -16.26 10.12
CA LYS A 80 1.59 -16.73 11.51
C LYS A 80 2.61 -17.85 11.57
N SER A 81 2.57 -18.79 10.61
CA SER A 81 3.44 -19.97 10.61
C SER A 81 4.92 -19.67 10.38
N THR A 82 5.23 -18.63 9.60
CA THR A 82 6.63 -18.29 9.22
C THR A 82 7.14 -17.04 9.92
N GLY A 83 6.25 -16.15 10.37
CA GLY A 83 6.62 -14.82 10.86
C GLY A 83 7.07 -13.87 9.76
N GLU A 84 6.85 -14.20 8.49
CA GLU A 84 7.22 -13.37 7.34
C GLU A 84 6.07 -12.45 6.91
N ARG A 85 6.41 -11.30 6.31
CA ARG A 85 5.43 -10.36 5.77
C ARG A 85 4.75 -10.95 4.51
N LEU A 86 3.43 -10.85 4.41
CA LEU A 86 2.67 -11.32 3.24
C LEU A 86 2.84 -10.43 2.01
N PHE A 87 3.17 -9.16 2.22
CA PHE A 87 3.31 -8.14 1.19
C PHE A 87 4.63 -7.40 1.36
N LYS A 88 5.02 -6.65 0.33
CA LYS A 88 6.17 -5.76 0.46
C LYS A 88 5.81 -4.64 1.45
N PRO A 89 6.68 -4.34 2.43
CA PRO A 89 6.40 -3.30 3.43
C PRO A 89 6.45 -1.87 2.85
N TRP A 90 7.29 -1.66 1.84
CA TRP A 90 7.42 -0.38 1.14
C TRP A 90 7.85 -0.56 -0.31
N VAL A 91 7.82 0.55 -1.05
CA VAL A 91 8.43 0.71 -2.37
C VAL A 91 9.21 2.02 -2.41
N LEU A 92 10.31 2.03 -3.16
CA LEU A 92 11.14 3.22 -3.38
C LEU A 92 10.91 3.76 -4.79
N PHE A 93 10.70 5.07 -4.90
CA PHE A 93 10.60 5.77 -6.16
C PHE A 93 11.71 6.81 -6.27
N LYS A 94 12.41 6.80 -7.41
CA LYS A 94 13.36 7.86 -7.77
C LYS A 94 12.64 8.87 -8.67
N ARG A 95 12.55 10.13 -8.22
CA ARG A 95 11.85 11.21 -8.93
C ARG A 95 12.57 12.53 -8.67
N GLY A 96 12.95 13.25 -9.73
CA GLY A 96 13.61 14.56 -9.60
C GLY A 96 14.89 14.57 -8.75
N GLY A 97 15.64 13.45 -8.70
CA GLY A 97 16.82 13.31 -7.85
C GLY A 97 16.55 12.93 -6.40
N LEU A 98 15.28 12.86 -5.98
CA LEU A 98 14.87 12.41 -4.65
C LEU A 98 14.59 10.90 -4.61
N ASN A 99 14.92 10.27 -3.49
CA ASN A 99 14.54 8.90 -3.17
C ASN A 99 13.33 8.92 -2.21
N ILE A 100 12.15 8.62 -2.75
CA ILE A 100 10.87 8.66 -2.03
C ILE A 100 10.49 7.25 -1.61
N ALA A 101 10.39 6.99 -0.30
CA ALA A 101 9.86 5.74 0.24
C ALA A 101 8.36 5.87 0.50
N VAL A 102 7.58 4.90 0.02
CA VAL A 102 6.16 4.78 0.30
C VAL A 102 5.93 3.50 1.10
N ILE A 103 5.46 3.65 2.34
CA ILE A 103 5.18 2.56 3.27
C ILE A 103 3.69 2.25 3.22
N GLY A 104 3.34 0.97 3.14
CA GLY A 104 1.95 0.51 3.20
C GLY A 104 1.60 0.04 4.61
N LEU A 105 0.41 0.38 5.09
CA LEU A 105 -0.13 -0.09 6.36
C LEU A 105 -1.62 -0.39 6.20
N THR A 106 -2.07 -1.46 6.85
CA THR A 106 -3.47 -1.92 6.84
C THR A 106 -4.01 -1.87 8.26
N THR A 107 -5.28 -1.52 8.46
CA THR A 107 -5.87 -1.53 9.81
C THR A 107 -5.79 -2.92 10.46
N ASP A 108 -5.42 -2.99 11.75
CA ASP A 108 -5.40 -4.24 12.52
C ASP A 108 -6.80 -4.72 12.94
N ASP A 109 -7.82 -3.89 12.71
CA ASP A 109 -9.23 -4.31 12.87
C ASP A 109 -9.69 -5.28 11.77
N THR A 110 -8.94 -5.42 10.67
CA THR A 110 -9.27 -6.34 9.56
C THR A 110 -9.54 -7.77 10.04
N ALA A 111 -8.70 -8.28 10.95
CA ALA A 111 -8.86 -9.62 11.52
C ALA A 111 -10.10 -9.78 12.41
N LYS A 112 -10.65 -8.66 12.91
CA LYS A 112 -11.85 -8.65 13.78
C LYS A 112 -13.15 -8.56 12.98
N ILE A 113 -13.10 -7.89 11.83
CA ILE A 113 -14.29 -7.57 11.02
C ILE A 113 -14.50 -8.54 9.84
N GLY A 114 -13.42 -9.09 9.27
CA GLY A 114 -13.53 -9.97 8.10
C GLY A 114 -13.81 -11.44 8.47
N ASN A 115 -13.80 -12.31 7.47
CA ASN A 115 -14.06 -13.74 7.65
C ASN A 115 -12.86 -14.45 8.31
N PRO A 116 -13.00 -15.03 9.52
CA PRO A 116 -11.92 -15.74 10.20
C PRO A 116 -11.27 -16.86 9.38
N GLU A 117 -12.02 -17.51 8.49
CA GLU A 117 -11.49 -18.59 7.63
C GLU A 117 -10.37 -18.09 6.71
N TYR A 118 -10.49 -16.85 6.21
CA TYR A 118 -9.47 -16.23 5.34
C TYR A 118 -8.23 -15.78 6.11
N PHE A 119 -8.29 -15.71 7.45
CA PHE A 119 -7.21 -15.24 8.32
C PHE A 119 -6.55 -16.33 9.17
N THR A 120 -6.84 -17.61 8.89
CA THR A 120 -6.37 -18.74 9.71
C THR A 120 -4.86 -18.64 9.98
N ASP A 121 -4.07 -18.36 8.94
CA ASP A 121 -2.60 -18.20 9.01
C ASP A 121 -2.14 -16.75 8.78
N ILE A 122 -3.03 -15.76 8.96
CA ILE A 122 -2.73 -14.33 8.77
C ILE A 122 -2.87 -13.58 10.08
N GLU A 123 -1.87 -12.76 10.41
CA GLU A 123 -1.84 -11.84 11.54
C GLU A 123 -1.73 -10.40 11.03
N PHE A 124 -2.56 -9.51 11.60
CA PHE A 124 -2.43 -8.07 11.40
C PHE A 124 -1.86 -7.45 12.68
N ARG A 125 -0.63 -6.94 12.58
CA ARG A 125 0.06 -6.28 13.68
C ARG A 125 -0.33 -4.81 13.77
N LYS A 126 -0.11 -4.20 14.94
CA LYS A 126 -0.41 -2.79 15.18
C LYS A 126 0.31 -1.88 14.18
N PRO A 127 -0.42 -1.12 13.34
CA PRO A 127 0.19 -0.32 12.27
C PRO A 127 1.17 0.73 12.79
N ALA A 128 0.84 1.38 13.91
CA ALA A 128 1.67 2.42 14.51
C ALA A 128 3.03 1.89 14.98
N GLU A 129 3.07 0.68 15.55
CA GLU A 129 4.32 0.05 15.99
C GLU A 129 5.14 -0.41 14.77
N GLU A 130 4.49 -1.01 13.79
CA GLU A 130 5.15 -1.47 12.56
C GLU A 130 5.74 -0.29 11.76
N ALA A 131 5.03 0.83 11.68
CA ALA A 131 5.51 2.04 11.03
C ALA A 131 6.85 2.52 11.61
N ARG A 132 6.99 2.49 12.95
CA ARG A 132 8.21 2.90 13.64
C ARG A 132 9.38 1.97 13.29
N LEU A 133 9.14 0.66 13.24
CA LEU A 133 10.14 -0.34 12.86
C LEU A 133 10.59 -0.15 11.41
N VAL A 134 9.63 0.01 10.49
CA VAL A 134 9.93 0.19 9.06
C VAL A 134 10.68 1.50 8.79
N ILE A 135 10.32 2.59 9.47
CA ILE A 135 11.05 3.87 9.35
C ILE A 135 12.50 3.69 9.81
N GLN A 136 12.74 2.95 10.89
CA GLN A 136 14.10 2.63 11.33
C GLN A 136 14.85 1.77 10.31
N GLU A 137 14.22 0.74 9.75
CA GLU A 137 14.81 -0.10 8.68
C GLU A 137 15.19 0.75 7.45
N LEU A 138 14.31 1.65 7.01
CA LEU A 138 14.54 2.53 5.87
C LEU A 138 15.69 3.52 6.11
N GLN A 139 15.75 4.11 7.30
CA GLN A 139 16.82 5.05 7.66
C GLN A 139 18.19 4.35 7.73
N GLN A 140 18.23 3.10 8.17
CA GLN A 140 19.46 2.31 8.27
C GLN A 140 19.94 1.82 6.90
N ASN A 141 19.03 1.37 6.04
CA ASN A 141 19.39 0.63 4.82
C ASN A 141 19.34 1.48 3.54
N GLU A 142 18.40 2.42 3.44
CA GLU A 142 18.04 3.04 2.15
C GLU A 142 18.28 4.56 2.10
N LYS A 143 18.44 5.21 3.26
CA LYS A 143 18.64 6.68 3.40
C LYS A 143 17.68 7.53 2.52
N PRO A 144 16.35 7.31 2.59
CA PRO A 144 15.41 8.10 1.81
C PRO A 144 15.37 9.56 2.29
N ASP A 145 15.06 10.48 1.36
CA ASP A 145 14.97 11.91 1.68
C ASP A 145 13.71 12.18 2.52
N SER A 146 13.88 12.43 3.83
CA SER A 146 12.76 12.75 4.72
C SER A 146 12.49 14.26 4.71
N HIS A 147 11.43 14.70 4.03
CA HIS A 147 10.80 15.99 4.30
C HIS A 147 9.76 15.81 5.40
N SER A 148 10.17 15.90 6.66
CA SER A 148 9.23 16.12 7.76
C SER A 148 8.73 17.56 7.66
N GLY A 149 7.49 17.75 7.22
CA GLY A 149 6.78 19.02 7.31
C GLY A 149 6.59 19.40 8.78
N GLY A 150 7.56 20.11 9.33
CA GLY A 150 7.60 20.57 10.71
C GLY A 150 8.35 21.90 10.74
N ASP A 151 7.81 22.89 10.04
CA ASP A 151 8.31 24.25 10.14
C ASP A 151 8.12 24.75 11.58
N ALA A 152 9.21 25.31 12.09
CA ALA A 152 9.41 25.77 13.45
C ALA A 152 8.39 26.85 13.84
N TYR A 153 7.67 26.61 14.95
CA TYR A 153 7.25 27.68 15.84
C TYR A 153 8.32 27.83 16.93
N GLY A 154 9.25 28.77 16.73
CA GLY A 154 10.06 29.33 17.82
C GLY A 154 9.27 30.44 18.53
N PRO A 155 9.36 30.57 19.87
CA PRO A 155 8.67 31.63 20.57
C PRO A 155 9.34 32.99 20.30
N LEU A 156 8.50 34.04 20.25
CA LEU A 156 8.87 35.46 20.14
C LEU A 156 9.72 35.93 21.32
#